data_AF-A0A9W8L8R2-F1
#
_entry.id   AF-A0A9W8L8R2-F1
#
_cell.length_a   1.000
_cell.length_b   1.000
_cell.length_c   1.000
_cell.angle_alpha   90.00
_cell.angle_beta   90.00
_cell.angle_gamma   90.00
#
_symmetry.space_group_name_H-M   'P 1'
#
loop_
_entity.id
_entity.type
_entity.pdbx_description
1 polymer ?
#
loop_
_entity_poly.entity_id
_entity_poly.type
_entity_poly.pdbx_seq_one_letter_code
_entity_poly.pdbx_strand_id
1 'polypeptide(L)'
;MRDFNGYDLKRLESYANHLLDYHVVLDLLPTISARYFDSRFGPSVSLSGVQACILLGLGLQRKSVDEVEKELNLPSRQILALFTKILRKFSNRFRELETKAIEKEFDAERMIVDEGVSRTGAKRSLTDEAAWDPTAKSMEQDLAEAGREVTDEFKLKQREMIDAMDLSEYAIAGDNKDWEAAETQIKKAAQSGGKAAQSVVSVKNQASTKKSKLERSVAKDLVKAEEAHSQKNKKSKTSKKTGKF
;
A
#
# COMPACT_ATOMS: atom_id res chain seq x y z
N MET A 1 7.69 36.63 -2.55
CA MET A 1 6.27 36.31 -2.25
C MET A 1 6.21 35.02 -1.41
N ARG A 2 6.95 34.98 -0.30
CA ARG A 2 7.01 33.82 0.63
C ARG A 2 7.19 34.39 2.03
N ASP A 3 6.19 35.12 2.50
CA ASP A 3 6.17 35.63 3.88
C ASP A 3 5.50 34.63 4.83
N PHE A 4 4.80 33.63 4.26
CA PHE A 4 4.12 32.57 4.99
C PHE A 4 4.78 31.23 4.67
N ASN A 5 5.10 30.49 5.73
CA ASN A 5 5.53 29.10 5.64
C ASN A 5 4.29 28.19 5.53
N GLY A 6 4.45 26.97 5.00
CA GLY A 6 3.36 25.98 4.92
C GLY A 6 2.78 25.63 6.30
N TYR A 7 3.57 25.77 7.37
CA TYR A 7 3.09 25.64 8.74
C TYR A 7 2.17 26.78 9.16
N ASP A 8 2.40 28.01 8.69
CA ASP A 8 1.57 29.18 9.01
C ASP A 8 0.18 29.05 8.38
N LEU A 9 0.12 28.50 7.16
CA LEU A 9 -1.13 28.21 6.48
C LEU A 9 -1.93 27.12 7.22
N LYS A 10 -1.25 26.08 7.71
CA LYS A 10 -1.88 25.07 8.57
C LYS A 10 -2.39 25.68 9.88
N ARG A 11 -1.63 26.57 10.53
CA ARG A 11 -2.08 27.28 11.75
C ARG A 11 -3.36 28.08 11.49
N LEU A 12 -3.39 28.82 10.39
CA LEU A 12 -4.53 29.65 10.00
C LEU A 12 -5.77 28.81 9.66
N GLU A 13 -5.59 27.66 9.02
CA GLU A 13 -6.65 26.66 8.79
C GLU A 13 -7.18 26.05 10.10
N SER A 14 -6.28 25.62 10.99
CA SER A 14 -6.67 25.03 12.28
C SER A 14 -7.44 26.03 13.14
N TYR A 15 -7.08 27.32 13.13
CA TYR A 15 -7.88 28.37 13.76
C TYR A 15 -9.23 28.57 13.06
N ALA A 16 -9.26 28.64 11.72
CA ALA A 16 -10.50 28.80 10.96
C ALA A 16 -11.51 27.67 11.24
N ASN A 17 -11.02 26.48 11.60
CA ASN A 17 -11.80 25.31 11.99
C ASN A 17 -12.11 25.22 13.51
N HIS A 18 -11.76 26.25 14.30
CA HIS A 18 -11.95 26.32 15.76
C HIS A 18 -11.15 25.28 16.57
N LEU A 19 -10.03 24.79 16.05
CA LEU A 19 -9.14 23.86 16.79
C LEU A 19 -8.06 24.58 17.62
N LEU A 20 -7.79 25.84 17.33
CA LEU A 20 -6.74 26.63 17.97
C LEU A 20 -7.28 27.93 18.56
N ASP A 21 -6.56 28.45 19.54
CA ASP A 21 -6.82 29.73 20.17
C ASP A 21 -6.36 30.90 19.28
N TYR A 22 -7.02 32.05 19.43
CA TYR A 22 -6.75 33.31 18.75
C TYR A 22 -5.28 33.75 18.83
N HIS A 23 -4.62 33.50 19.96
CA HIS A 23 -3.25 33.93 20.19
C HIS A 23 -2.23 33.28 19.24
N VAL A 24 -2.55 32.10 18.68
CA VAL A 24 -1.64 31.33 17.81
C VAL A 24 -1.51 31.92 16.40
N VAL A 25 -2.44 32.79 16.00
CA VAL A 25 -2.51 33.42 14.68
C VAL A 25 -2.25 34.93 14.69
N LEU A 26 -2.05 35.52 15.88
CA LEU A 26 -1.83 36.96 16.06
C LEU A 26 -0.55 37.48 15.37
N ASP A 27 0.49 36.66 15.28
CA ASP A 27 1.74 36.98 14.60
C ASP A 27 1.56 37.13 13.07
N LEU A 28 0.59 36.42 12.51
CA LEU A 28 0.31 36.42 11.07
C LEU A 28 -0.61 37.57 10.63
N LEU A 29 -1.41 38.08 11.57
CA LEU A 29 -2.43 39.12 11.35
C LEU A 29 -1.87 40.40 10.72
N PRO A 30 -0.78 41.01 11.20
CA PRO A 30 -0.27 42.26 10.63
C PRO A 30 0.10 42.11 9.15
N THR A 31 0.73 40.99 8.81
CA THR A 31 1.13 40.68 7.42
C THR A 31 -0.10 40.46 6.54
N ILE A 32 -1.10 39.73 7.02
CA ILE A 32 -2.36 39.50 6.29
C ILE A 32 -3.11 40.82 6.07
N SER A 33 -3.26 41.64 7.11
CA SER A 33 -3.94 42.94 7.04
C SER A 33 -3.24 43.90 6.08
N ALA A 34 -1.91 44.03 6.17
CA ALA A 34 -1.14 44.89 5.27
C ALA A 34 -1.35 44.50 3.80
N ARG A 35 -1.31 43.20 3.49
CA ARG A 35 -1.52 42.67 2.13
C ARG A 35 -2.95 42.86 1.62
N TYR A 36 -3.93 42.82 2.53
CA TYR A 36 -5.34 43.09 2.22
C TYR A 36 -5.57 44.54 1.83
N PHE A 37 -5.09 45.49 2.62
CA PHE A 37 -5.25 46.92 2.31
C PHE A 37 -4.39 47.38 1.12
N ASP A 38 -3.29 46.67 0.81
CA ASP A 38 -2.49 46.86 -0.41
C ASP A 38 -3.16 46.26 -1.67
N SER A 39 -4.43 45.84 -1.58
CA SER A 39 -5.24 45.29 -2.68
C SER A 39 -4.66 44.05 -3.38
N ARG A 40 -3.70 43.34 -2.77
CA ARG A 40 -3.01 42.21 -3.41
C ARG A 40 -3.84 40.93 -3.50
N PHE A 41 -4.88 40.79 -2.69
CA PHE A 41 -5.75 39.62 -2.73
C PHE A 41 -6.79 39.67 -3.86
N GLY A 42 -6.93 40.83 -4.53
CA GLY A 42 -7.88 41.05 -5.62
C GLY A 42 -9.34 41.04 -5.18
N PRO A 43 -10.30 41.08 -6.13
CA PRO A 43 -11.73 41.15 -5.83
C PRO A 43 -12.31 39.86 -5.23
N SER A 44 -11.57 38.74 -5.22
CA SER A 44 -12.11 37.46 -4.73
C SER A 44 -12.24 37.41 -3.20
N VAL A 45 -11.46 38.23 -2.47
CA VAL A 45 -11.59 38.37 -1.03
C VAL A 45 -12.20 39.73 -0.72
N SER A 46 -13.53 39.80 -0.74
CA SER A 46 -14.26 40.97 -0.25
C SER A 46 -14.66 40.75 1.22
N LEU A 47 -14.30 41.73 2.06
CA LEU A 47 -14.76 41.83 3.44
C LEU A 47 -15.89 42.86 3.53
N SER A 48 -16.86 42.60 4.40
CA SER A 48 -17.84 43.62 4.79
C SER A 48 -17.13 44.80 5.48
N GLY A 49 -17.70 46.01 5.43
CA GLY A 49 -17.11 47.19 6.06
C GLY A 49 -16.74 46.97 7.53
N VAL A 50 -17.63 46.34 8.31
CA VAL A 50 -17.36 45.98 9.72
C VAL A 50 -16.21 44.98 9.85
N GLN A 51 -16.13 44.00 8.94
CA GLN A 51 -15.04 43.01 8.93
C GLN A 51 -13.70 43.66 8.59
N ALA A 52 -13.68 44.61 7.65
CA ALA A 52 -12.48 45.37 7.33
C ALA A 52 -12.01 46.23 8.52
N CYS A 53 -12.94 46.88 9.23
CA CYS A 53 -12.61 47.61 10.46
C CYS A 53 -12.02 46.70 11.55
N ILE A 54 -12.58 45.50 11.75
CA ILE A 54 -12.03 44.53 12.72
C ILE A 54 -10.62 44.09 12.32
N LEU A 55 -10.39 43.78 11.03
CA LEU A 55 -9.07 43.39 10.53
C LEU A 55 -8.03 44.51 10.65
N LEU A 56 -8.46 45.76 10.48
CA LEU A 56 -7.64 46.96 10.66
C LEU A 56 -7.29 47.19 12.14
N GLY A 57 -8.29 47.12 13.02
CA GLY A 57 -8.14 47.33 14.46
C GLY A 57 -7.23 46.28 15.11
N LEU A 58 -7.49 45.00 14.86
CA LEU A 58 -6.71 43.91 15.44
C LEU A 58 -5.35 43.71 14.75
N GLY A 59 -5.27 43.90 13.44
CA GLY A 59 -4.06 43.59 12.66
C GLY A 59 -3.07 44.73 12.54
N LEU A 60 -3.51 45.88 12.03
CA LEU A 60 -2.63 47.03 11.79
C LEU A 60 -2.50 47.92 13.02
N GLN A 61 -3.61 48.22 13.69
CA GLN A 61 -3.61 49.07 14.88
C GLN A 61 -3.22 48.31 16.16
N ARG A 62 -3.20 46.97 16.12
CA ARG A 62 -2.83 46.07 17.23
C ARG A 62 -3.61 46.35 18.53
N LYS A 63 -4.87 46.75 18.39
CA LYS A 63 -5.77 46.96 19.53
C LYS A 63 -6.18 45.64 20.15
N SER A 64 -6.49 45.68 21.43
CA SER A 64 -7.09 44.53 22.12
C SER A 64 -8.53 44.30 21.64
N VAL A 65 -9.06 43.09 21.83
CA VAL A 65 -10.46 42.77 21.47
C VAL A 65 -11.44 43.66 22.25
N ASP A 66 -11.12 43.98 23.50
CA ASP A 66 -11.94 44.84 24.37
C ASP A 66 -11.99 46.30 23.88
N GLU A 67 -10.89 46.81 23.32
CA GLU A 67 -10.86 48.15 22.70
C GLU A 67 -11.72 48.19 21.45
N VAL A 68 -11.62 47.15 20.60
CA VAL A 68 -12.43 47.03 19.39
C VAL A 68 -13.92 46.86 19.72
N GLU A 69 -14.25 46.18 20.82
CA GLU A 69 -15.61 46.08 21.36
C GLU A 69 -16.19 47.45 21.72
N LYS A 70 -15.42 48.29 22.41
CA LYS A 70 -15.84 49.65 22.78
C LYS A 70 -16.03 50.55 21.56
N GLU A 71 -15.18 50.43 20.55
CA GLU A 71 -15.23 51.27 19.35
C GLU A 71 -16.35 50.89 18.39
N LEU A 72 -16.55 49.59 18.16
CA LEU A 72 -17.60 49.09 17.25
C LEU A 72 -18.95 48.91 17.95
N ASN A 73 -18.98 49.01 19.28
CA ASN A 73 -20.18 48.79 20.11
C ASN A 73 -20.82 47.41 19.83
N LEU A 74 -19.96 46.39 19.66
CA LEU A 74 -20.32 45.02 19.34
C LEU A 74 -19.80 44.06 20.42
N PRO A 75 -20.59 43.05 20.84
CA PRO A 75 -20.13 42.08 21.84
C PRO A 75 -18.84 41.37 21.41
N SER A 76 -17.88 41.19 22.34
CA SER A 76 -16.60 40.50 22.12
C SER A 76 -16.74 39.15 21.38
N ARG A 77 -17.76 38.35 21.73
CA ARG A 77 -18.04 37.06 21.07
C ARG A 77 -18.34 37.21 19.57
N GLN A 78 -19.04 38.28 19.19
CA GLN A 78 -19.36 38.56 17.79
C GLN A 78 -18.14 39.02 17.02
N ILE A 79 -17.25 39.81 17.64
CA ILE A 79 -15.99 40.23 17.02
C ILE A 79 -15.12 39.02 16.71
N LEU A 80 -14.95 38.11 17.67
CA LEU A 80 -14.21 36.87 17.45
C LEU A 80 -14.85 35.99 16.37
N ALA A 81 -16.18 35.86 16.35
CA ALA A 81 -16.87 35.12 15.31
C ALA A 81 -16.68 35.73 13.91
N LEU A 82 -16.72 37.06 13.79
CA LEU A 82 -16.42 37.76 12.54
C LEU A 82 -14.94 37.62 12.16
N PHE A 83 -14.04 37.66 13.14
CA PHE A 83 -12.62 37.45 12.93
C PHE A 83 -12.31 36.04 12.39
N THR A 84 -12.94 34.98 12.94
CA THR A 84 -12.81 33.62 12.38
C THR A 84 -13.35 33.53 10.96
N LYS A 85 -14.45 34.24 10.63
CA LYS A 85 -14.96 34.31 9.25
C LYS A 85 -13.97 34.99 8.30
N ILE A 86 -13.31 36.04 8.75
CA ILE A 86 -12.26 36.74 7.98
C ILE A 86 -11.09 35.79 7.71
N LEU A 87 -10.58 35.11 8.73
CA LEU A 87 -9.47 34.15 8.57
C LEU A 87 -9.85 32.96 7.68
N ARG A 88 -11.09 32.47 7.75
CA ARG A 88 -11.56 31.42 6.83
C ARG A 88 -11.54 31.88 5.36
N LYS A 89 -11.91 33.14 5.07
CA LYS A 89 -11.80 33.71 3.71
C LYS A 89 -10.35 33.75 3.23
N PHE A 90 -9.42 34.19 4.09
CA PHE A 90 -7.99 34.19 3.75
C PHE A 90 -7.43 32.78 3.58
N SER A 91 -7.81 31.83 4.44
CA SER A 91 -7.40 30.42 4.32
C SER A 91 -7.78 29.84 2.96
N ASN A 92 -9.03 30.05 2.54
CA ASN A 92 -9.52 29.58 1.25
C ASN A 92 -8.75 30.24 0.10
N ARG A 93 -8.49 31.55 0.21
CA ARG A 93 -7.73 32.26 -0.82
C ARG A 93 -6.29 31.77 -0.93
N PHE A 94 -5.61 31.51 0.18
CA PHE A 94 -4.27 30.96 0.16
C PHE A 94 -4.24 29.58 -0.49
N ARG A 95 -5.21 28.71 -0.18
CA ARG A 95 -5.34 27.42 -0.86
C ARG A 95 -5.54 27.56 -2.36
N GLU A 96 -6.42 28.45 -2.81
CA GLU A 96 -6.61 28.72 -4.24
C GLU A 96 -5.33 29.20 -4.93
N LEU A 97 -4.51 29.99 -4.23
CA LEU A 97 -3.23 30.45 -4.75
C LEU A 97 -2.19 29.33 -4.79
N GLU A 98 -2.16 28.46 -3.78
CA GLU A 98 -1.29 27.27 -3.76
C GLU A 98 -1.69 26.28 -4.86
N THR A 99 -2.98 25.94 -4.98
CA THR A 99 -3.45 25.06 -6.06
C THR A 99 -3.13 25.66 -7.42
N LYS A 100 -3.32 26.97 -7.61
CA LYS A 100 -2.97 27.65 -8.86
C LYS A 100 -1.46 27.71 -9.12
N ALA A 101 -0.63 27.80 -8.08
CA ALA A 101 0.81 27.76 -8.22
C ALA A 101 1.29 26.36 -8.61
N ILE A 102 0.73 25.34 -7.95
CA ILE A 102 0.98 23.92 -8.25
C ILE A 102 0.50 23.58 -9.67
N GLU A 103 -0.70 24.00 -10.06
CA GLU A 103 -1.22 23.83 -11.44
C GLU A 103 -0.26 24.42 -12.48
N LYS A 104 0.26 25.63 -12.24
CA LYS A 104 1.25 26.25 -13.13
C LYS A 104 2.57 25.50 -13.16
N GLU A 105 3.02 24.96 -12.04
CA GLU A 105 4.24 24.14 -11.96
C GLU A 105 4.04 22.84 -12.74
N PHE A 106 2.89 22.17 -12.60
CA PHE A 106 2.54 20.99 -13.39
C PHE A 106 2.36 21.30 -14.88
N ASP A 107 1.77 22.45 -15.24
CA ASP A 107 1.65 22.87 -16.64
C ASP A 107 3.02 23.22 -17.23
N ALA A 108 3.92 23.83 -16.44
CA ALA A 108 5.29 24.08 -16.84
C ALA A 108 6.10 22.78 -16.98
N GLU A 109 5.98 21.86 -16.03
CA GLU A 109 6.58 20.52 -16.10
C GLU A 109 6.06 19.78 -17.34
N ARG A 110 4.75 19.80 -17.59
CA ARG A 110 4.11 19.27 -18.81
C ARG A 110 4.66 19.90 -20.08
N MET A 111 4.90 21.22 -20.09
CA MET A 111 5.53 21.92 -21.22
C MET A 111 7.00 21.50 -21.41
N ILE A 112 7.76 21.25 -20.34
CA ILE A 112 9.16 20.79 -20.45
C ILE A 112 9.22 19.36 -21.01
N VAL A 113 8.26 18.49 -20.68
CA VAL A 113 8.17 17.16 -21.33
C VAL A 113 7.72 17.25 -22.81
N ASP A 114 7.08 18.35 -23.21
CA ASP A 114 6.62 18.61 -24.58
C ASP A 114 7.73 19.15 -25.50
N GLU A 115 8.78 19.76 -24.96
CA GLU A 115 9.89 20.33 -25.76
C GLU A 115 10.85 19.25 -26.31
N GLY A 116 10.74 18.00 -25.83
CA GLY A 116 11.39 16.82 -26.42
C GLY A 116 10.50 16.02 -27.39
N VAL A 117 9.18 16.21 -27.35
CA VAL A 117 8.21 15.58 -28.26
C VAL A 117 7.06 16.56 -28.43
N SER A 118 7.10 17.35 -29.51
CA SER A 118 6.07 18.30 -29.90
C SER A 118 4.68 17.66 -29.89
N ARG A 119 3.87 17.88 -28.86
CA ARG A 119 2.45 17.53 -28.82
C ARG A 119 1.62 18.80 -28.65
N THR A 120 1.61 19.62 -29.69
CA THR A 120 0.57 20.63 -29.93
C THR A 120 -0.80 20.03 -29.65
N GLY A 121 -1.52 20.55 -28.64
CA GLY A 121 -2.88 20.06 -28.39
C GLY A 121 -3.57 20.74 -27.22
N ALA A 122 -4.53 21.61 -27.55
CA ALA A 122 -5.70 21.90 -26.73
C ALA A 122 -6.24 20.62 -26.07
N LYS A 123 -6.86 20.74 -24.88
CA LYS A 123 -7.55 19.67 -24.13
C LYS A 123 -7.93 18.49 -25.04
N ARG A 124 -7.11 17.44 -25.06
CA ARG A 124 -7.27 16.34 -26.02
C ARG A 124 -8.58 15.62 -25.72
N SER A 125 -9.39 15.40 -26.75
CA SER A 125 -10.69 14.74 -26.63
C SER A 125 -10.50 13.32 -26.10
N LEU A 126 -11.34 12.89 -25.15
CA LEU A 126 -11.41 11.50 -24.66
C LEU A 126 -11.70 10.47 -25.78
N THR A 127 -12.15 10.94 -26.95
CA THR A 127 -12.50 10.11 -28.11
C THR A 127 -11.35 9.93 -29.11
N ASP A 128 -10.18 10.51 -28.86
CA ASP A 128 -9.05 10.46 -29.79
C ASP A 128 -8.08 9.35 -29.38
N GLU A 129 -8.22 8.17 -30.00
CA GLU A 129 -7.44 6.95 -29.72
C GLU A 129 -5.92 7.15 -29.89
N ALA A 130 -5.49 8.12 -30.71
CA ALA A 130 -4.08 8.45 -30.93
C ALA A 130 -3.47 9.32 -29.81
N ALA A 131 -4.27 9.82 -28.86
CA ALA A 131 -3.81 10.68 -27.76
C ALA A 131 -3.19 9.89 -26.59
N TRP A 132 -3.35 8.57 -26.58
CA TRP A 132 -2.88 7.69 -25.52
C TRP A 132 -1.54 7.07 -25.91
N ASP A 133 -0.53 7.24 -25.06
CA ASP A 133 0.75 6.52 -25.24
C ASP A 133 0.53 5.06 -24.84
N PRO A 134 0.68 4.08 -25.75
CA PRO A 134 0.54 2.68 -25.39
C PRO A 134 1.63 2.31 -24.40
N THR A 135 1.23 1.66 -23.31
CA THR A 135 2.17 1.11 -22.33
C THR A 135 3.13 0.13 -23.02
N ALA A 136 4.42 0.20 -22.68
CA ALA A 136 5.46 -0.62 -23.34
C ALA A 136 5.19 -2.14 -23.26
N LYS A 137 4.43 -2.57 -22.24
CA LYS A 137 3.84 -3.92 -22.13
C LYS A 137 2.32 -3.80 -22.15
N SER A 138 1.65 -4.74 -22.78
CA SER A 138 0.20 -4.88 -22.63
C SER A 138 -0.13 -5.40 -21.23
N MET A 139 -1.29 -5.02 -20.68
CA MET A 139 -1.75 -5.57 -19.39
C MET A 139 -1.84 -7.10 -19.42
N GLU A 140 -2.18 -7.69 -20.58
CA GLU A 140 -2.20 -9.14 -20.78
C GLU A 140 -0.81 -9.77 -20.59
N GLN A 141 0.24 -9.12 -21.09
CA GLN A 141 1.60 -9.61 -20.97
C GLN A 141 2.10 -9.55 -19.51
N ASP A 142 1.77 -8.47 -18.79
CA ASP A 142 2.11 -8.32 -17.37
C ASP A 142 1.37 -9.34 -16.49
N LEU A 143 0.09 -9.58 -16.77
CA LEU A 143 -0.71 -10.58 -16.08
C LEU A 143 -0.21 -12.01 -16.34
N ALA A 144 0.25 -12.29 -17.57
CA ALA A 144 0.84 -13.58 -17.92
C ALA A 144 2.21 -13.80 -17.27
N GLU A 145 3.03 -12.76 -17.12
CA GLU A 145 4.33 -12.81 -16.44
C GLU A 145 4.12 -13.10 -14.94
N ALA A 146 3.24 -12.35 -14.27
CA ALA A 146 2.85 -12.60 -12.88
C ALA A 146 2.22 -14.00 -12.68
N GLY A 147 1.39 -14.45 -13.63
CA GLY A 147 0.81 -15.79 -13.62
C GLY A 147 1.86 -16.90 -13.70
N ARG A 148 2.89 -16.73 -14.55
CA ARG A 148 4.00 -17.68 -14.67
C ARG A 148 4.81 -17.76 -13.39
N GLU A 149 5.17 -16.62 -12.79
CA GLU A 149 5.89 -16.56 -11.52
C GLU A 149 5.17 -17.36 -10.42
N VAL A 150 3.86 -17.17 -10.26
CA VAL A 150 3.06 -17.91 -9.27
C VAL A 150 3.05 -19.42 -9.57
N THR A 151 2.90 -19.81 -10.84
CA THR A 151 2.92 -21.23 -11.20
C THR A 151 4.29 -21.87 -11.02
N ASP A 152 5.37 -21.13 -11.25
CA ASP A 152 6.73 -21.63 -11.14
C ASP A 152 7.15 -21.73 -9.67
N GLU A 153 6.76 -20.78 -8.83
CA GLU A 153 6.87 -20.92 -7.38
C GLU A 153 6.10 -22.14 -6.86
N PHE A 154 4.89 -22.38 -7.38
CA PHE A 154 4.09 -23.53 -6.98
C PHE A 154 4.74 -24.85 -7.43
N LYS A 155 5.27 -24.92 -8.65
CA LYS A 155 6.02 -26.08 -9.13
C LYS A 155 7.30 -26.33 -8.33
N LEU A 156 8.01 -25.28 -7.90
CA LEU A 156 9.18 -25.42 -7.03
C LEU A 156 8.79 -26.00 -5.69
N LYS A 157 7.74 -25.47 -5.04
CA LYS A 157 7.19 -26.01 -3.79
C LYS A 157 6.73 -27.47 -3.96
N GLN A 158 6.12 -27.81 -5.11
CA GLN A 158 5.75 -29.18 -5.43
C GLN A 158 6.96 -30.09 -5.61
N ARG A 159 8.02 -29.62 -6.28
CA ARG A 159 9.28 -30.37 -6.45
C ARG A 159 9.97 -30.61 -5.11
N GLU A 160 10.09 -29.58 -4.28
CA GLU A 160 10.63 -29.72 -2.92
C GLU A 160 9.81 -30.71 -2.09
N MET A 161 8.49 -30.68 -2.22
CA MET A 161 7.61 -31.63 -1.55
C MET A 161 7.80 -33.06 -2.07
N ILE A 162 7.97 -33.27 -3.38
CA ILE A 162 8.22 -34.59 -3.99
C ILE A 162 9.60 -35.11 -3.60
N ASP A 163 10.63 -34.26 -3.60
CA ASP A 163 12.00 -34.64 -3.21
C ASP A 163 12.09 -34.97 -1.70
N ALA A 164 11.25 -34.32 -0.87
CA ALA A 164 11.10 -34.66 0.54
C ALA A 164 10.32 -35.97 0.77
N MET A 165 9.64 -36.51 -0.24
CA MET A 165 9.00 -37.83 -0.13
C MET A 165 10.03 -38.93 -0.26
N ASP A 166 10.14 -39.76 0.77
CA ASP A 166 11.02 -40.92 0.75
C ASP A 166 10.45 -42.03 -0.18
N LEU A 167 10.89 -42.01 -1.44
CA LEU A 167 10.54 -42.98 -2.49
C LEU A 167 11.28 -44.32 -2.39
N SER A 168 12.12 -44.51 -1.37
CA SER A 168 12.88 -45.76 -1.18
C SER A 168 11.99 -47.00 -1.00
N GLU A 169 10.75 -46.83 -0.55
CA GLU A 169 9.75 -47.91 -0.45
C GLU A 169 9.29 -48.47 -1.80
N TYR A 170 9.41 -47.68 -2.87
CA TYR A 170 9.07 -48.09 -4.23
C TYR A 170 10.30 -48.44 -5.07
N ALA A 171 11.50 -48.38 -4.47
CA ALA A 171 12.71 -48.86 -5.11
C ALA A 171 12.59 -50.38 -5.29
N ILE A 172 12.44 -50.81 -6.54
CA ILE A 172 12.48 -52.22 -6.91
C ILE A 172 13.95 -52.65 -6.81
N ALA A 173 14.33 -53.18 -5.64
CA ALA A 173 15.63 -53.82 -5.49
C ALA A 173 15.54 -55.26 -6.00
N GLY A 174 16.32 -55.58 -7.02
CA GLY A 174 16.57 -56.93 -7.49
C GLY A 174 17.81 -56.92 -8.36
N ASP A 175 18.82 -57.67 -7.96
CA ASP A 175 20.02 -57.83 -8.78
C ASP A 175 19.66 -58.69 -10.00
N ASN A 176 20.40 -58.59 -11.11
CA ASN A 176 20.02 -59.32 -12.35
C ASN A 176 19.92 -60.84 -12.11
N LYS A 177 20.67 -61.35 -11.13
CA LYS A 177 20.68 -62.75 -10.67
C LYS A 177 19.39 -63.15 -9.93
N ASP A 178 18.76 -62.24 -9.20
CA ASP A 178 17.49 -62.50 -8.49
C ASP A 178 16.32 -62.59 -9.48
N TRP A 179 16.39 -61.81 -10.57
CA TRP A 179 15.44 -61.88 -11.68
C TRP A 179 15.61 -63.14 -12.54
N GLU A 180 16.85 -63.59 -12.78
CA GLU A 180 17.11 -64.89 -13.42
C GLU A 180 16.62 -66.06 -12.54
N ALA A 181 16.80 -65.99 -11.22
CA ALA A 181 16.26 -67.00 -10.30
C ALA A 181 14.72 -67.05 -10.35
N ALA A 182 14.05 -65.89 -10.39
CA ALA A 182 12.61 -65.78 -10.61
C ALA A 182 12.17 -66.38 -11.95
N GLU A 183 12.93 -66.14 -13.04
CA GLU A 183 12.63 -66.70 -14.36
C GLU A 183 12.76 -68.23 -14.38
N THR A 184 13.75 -68.80 -13.69
CA THR A 184 13.89 -70.26 -13.57
C THR A 184 12.78 -70.91 -12.72
N GLN A 185 12.24 -70.20 -11.72
CA GLN A 185 11.08 -70.65 -10.95
C GLN A 185 9.82 -70.68 -11.81
N ILE A 186 9.61 -69.68 -12.66
CA ILE A 186 8.51 -69.65 -13.63
C ILE A 186 8.66 -70.79 -14.64
N LYS A 187 9.86 -71.05 -15.16
CA LYS A 187 10.15 -72.16 -16.08
C LYS A 187 9.91 -73.54 -15.46
N LYS A 188 10.31 -73.75 -14.20
CA LYS A 188 10.04 -75.00 -13.46
C LYS A 188 8.54 -75.19 -13.16
N ALA A 189 7.85 -74.12 -12.80
CA ALA A 189 6.40 -74.14 -12.56
C ALA A 189 5.58 -74.38 -13.83
N ALA A 190 6.08 -73.94 -15.00
CA ALA A 190 5.49 -74.22 -16.31
C ALA A 190 5.67 -75.69 -16.76
N GLN A 191 6.71 -76.38 -16.29
CA GLN A 191 7.00 -77.78 -16.63
C GLN A 191 6.29 -78.78 -15.70
N SER A 192 5.97 -78.41 -14.45
CA SER A 192 5.16 -79.23 -13.54
C SER A 192 3.68 -78.95 -13.75
N GLY A 193 3.01 -79.75 -14.58
CA GLY A 193 1.59 -79.62 -14.88
C GLY A 193 0.70 -79.55 -13.63
N GLY A 194 0.11 -78.38 -13.39
CA GLY A 194 -1.30 -78.26 -13.01
C GLY A 194 -1.70 -78.27 -11.54
N LYS A 195 -0.84 -78.48 -10.55
CA LYS A 195 -1.23 -78.31 -9.13
C LYS A 195 -0.10 -77.70 -8.29
N ALA A 196 -0.28 -76.44 -7.91
CA ALA A 196 0.56 -75.58 -7.04
C ALA A 196 1.61 -74.65 -7.70
N ALA A 197 1.41 -74.19 -8.94
CA ALA A 197 2.16 -73.06 -9.46
C ALA A 197 1.53 -71.73 -8.98
N GLN A 198 2.16 -71.05 -8.01
CA GLN A 198 1.74 -69.70 -7.64
C GLN A 198 2.12 -68.73 -8.78
N SER A 199 1.13 -68.04 -9.36
CA SER A 199 1.31 -67.00 -10.40
C SER A 199 2.02 -65.74 -9.89
N VAL A 200 2.29 -65.69 -8.58
CA VAL A 200 2.90 -64.55 -7.90
C VAL A 200 4.33 -64.90 -7.54
N VAL A 201 5.28 -64.12 -8.07
CA VAL A 201 6.70 -64.26 -7.74
C VAL A 201 7.10 -63.11 -6.83
N SER A 202 7.67 -63.45 -5.67
CA SER A 202 8.18 -62.47 -4.72
C SER A 202 9.70 -62.37 -4.82
N VAL A 203 10.21 -61.22 -5.26
CA VAL A 203 11.65 -60.91 -5.20
C VAL A 203 11.96 -60.25 -3.85
N LYS A 204 13.03 -60.70 -3.19
CA LYS A 204 13.40 -60.24 -1.85
C LYS A 204 14.02 -58.84 -1.93
N ASN A 205 13.26 -57.81 -1.53
CA ASN A 205 13.82 -56.47 -1.37
C ASN A 205 14.56 -56.36 -0.02
N GLN A 206 15.88 -56.14 -0.07
CA GLN A 206 16.72 -55.98 1.13
C GLN A 206 16.47 -54.65 1.87
N ALA A 207 15.92 -53.63 1.20
CA ALA A 207 15.64 -52.32 1.78
C ALA A 207 14.31 -52.24 2.55
N SER A 208 13.40 -53.24 2.43
CA SER A 208 12.01 -53.12 2.91
C SER A 208 11.67 -53.88 4.20
N THR A 209 12.64 -54.34 4.99
CA THR A 209 12.32 -55.17 6.16
C THR A 209 12.14 -54.33 7.42
N LYS A 210 10.89 -54.20 7.90
CA LYS A 210 10.35 -53.86 9.25
C LYS A 210 11.02 -52.75 10.11
N LYS A 211 12.33 -52.53 10.05
CA LYS A 211 13.11 -51.50 10.74
C LYS A 211 12.80 -50.09 10.19
N SER A 212 12.72 -49.94 8.87
CA SER A 212 12.28 -48.68 8.21
C SER A 212 10.83 -48.30 8.58
N LYS A 213 9.95 -49.29 8.79
CA LYS A 213 8.55 -49.04 9.21
C LYS A 213 8.43 -48.47 10.62
N LEU A 214 9.37 -48.81 11.52
CA LEU A 214 9.45 -48.30 12.90
C LEU A 214 10.06 -46.89 12.93
N GLU A 215 11.09 -46.62 12.11
CA GLU A 215 11.69 -45.29 12.00
C GLU A 215 10.72 -44.29 11.33
N ARG A 216 9.87 -44.74 10.40
CA ARG A 216 8.80 -43.93 9.80
C ARG A 216 7.67 -43.54 10.74
N SER A 217 7.30 -44.37 11.73
CA SER A 217 6.31 -43.96 12.74
C SER A 217 6.87 -42.85 13.62
N VAL A 218 8.15 -42.96 14.01
CA VAL A 218 8.82 -41.96 14.86
C VAL A 218 9.04 -40.65 14.08
N ALA A 219 9.43 -40.72 12.80
CA ALA A 219 9.59 -39.54 11.95
C ALA A 219 8.25 -38.83 11.67
N LYS A 220 7.15 -39.58 11.44
CA LYS A 220 5.81 -38.98 11.28
C LYS A 220 5.31 -38.29 12.54
N ASP A 221 5.63 -38.82 13.73
CA ASP A 221 5.25 -38.20 14.99
C ASP A 221 6.08 -36.94 15.29
N LEU A 222 7.36 -36.91 14.90
CA LEU A 222 8.22 -35.72 15.00
C LEU A 222 7.77 -34.59 14.06
N VAL A 223 7.45 -34.89 12.81
CA VAL A 223 6.97 -33.88 11.84
C VAL A 223 5.63 -33.29 12.29
N LYS A 224 4.71 -34.10 12.81
CA LYS A 224 3.44 -33.60 13.39
C LYS A 224 3.67 -32.73 14.63
N ALA A 225 4.64 -33.07 15.49
CA ALA A 225 4.99 -32.26 16.65
C ALA A 225 5.58 -30.89 16.24
N GLU A 226 6.37 -30.86 15.17
CA GLU A 226 6.99 -29.64 14.64
C GLU A 226 5.96 -28.72 13.94
N GLU A 227 5.02 -29.29 13.17
CA GLU A 227 3.90 -28.55 12.59
C GLU A 227 2.99 -27.93 13.67
N ALA A 228 2.72 -28.67 14.76
CA ALA A 228 1.94 -28.16 15.90
C ALA A 228 2.67 -27.01 16.63
N HIS A 229 3.99 -27.08 16.75
CA HIS A 229 4.82 -26.01 17.32
C HIS A 229 4.84 -24.75 16.43
N SER A 230 4.92 -24.93 15.11
CA SER A 230 4.89 -23.84 14.13
C SER A 230 3.54 -23.10 14.12
N GLN A 231 2.41 -23.81 14.25
CA GLN A 231 1.09 -23.19 14.33
C GLN A 231 0.87 -22.42 15.65
N LYS A 232 1.42 -22.88 16.78
CA LYS A 232 1.39 -22.14 18.06
C LYS A 232 2.17 -20.83 17.98
N ASN A 233 3.31 -20.81 17.29
CA ASN A 233 4.13 -19.60 17.10
C ASN A 233 3.52 -18.59 16.13
N LYS A 234 2.69 -19.04 15.18
CA LYS A 234 1.92 -18.11 14.32
C LYS A 234 0.80 -17.41 15.09
N LYS A 235 0.08 -18.11 16.00
CA LYS A 235 -0.97 -17.49 16.83
C LYS A 235 -0.44 -16.47 17.85
N SER A 236 0.78 -16.65 18.39
CA SER A 236 1.39 -15.68 19.33
C SER A 236 1.88 -14.39 18.66
N LYS A 237 2.18 -14.42 17.36
CA LYS A 237 2.56 -13.21 16.59
C LYS A 237 1.35 -12.37 16.17
N THR A 238 0.18 -12.97 15.94
CA THR A 238 -1.03 -12.21 15.55
C THR A 238 -1.62 -11.41 16.71
N SER A 239 -1.50 -11.87 17.97
CA SER A 239 -2.06 -11.16 19.13
C SER A 239 -1.26 -9.91 19.57
N LYS A 240 -0.04 -9.71 19.06
CA LYS A 240 0.78 -8.52 19.37
C LYS A 240 0.58 -7.35 18.40
N LYS A 241 -0.20 -7.50 17.33
CA LYS A 241 -0.40 -6.45 16.30
C LYS A 241 -1.75 -5.70 16.40
N THR A 242 -2.63 -6.02 17.34
CA THR A 242 -3.93 -5.35 17.53
C THR A 242 -3.97 -4.52 18.81
N GLY A 243 -2.93 -3.73 19.06
CA GLY A 243 -2.80 -2.91 20.26
C GLY A 243 -1.95 -1.67 20.03
N LYS A 244 -2.33 -0.88 19.01
CA LYS A 244 -1.95 0.54 18.85
C LYS A 244 -2.68 1.09 17.62
N PHE A 245 -3.92 1.51 17.85
CA PHE A 245 -4.57 2.68 17.24
C PHE A 245 -5.57 3.19 18.27
#